data_AF-A0A8B7JS72-F1
#
_entry.id   AF-A0A8B7JS72-F1
#
_cell.length_a   1.000
_cell.length_b   1.000
_cell.length_c   1.000
_cell.angle_alpha   90.00
_cell.angle_beta   90.00
_cell.angle_gamma   90.00
#
_symmetry.space_group_name_H-M   'P 1'
#
loop_
_entity.id
_entity.type
_entity.pdbx_description
1 polymer ?
#
loop_
_entity_poly.entity_id
_entity_poly.type
_entity_poly.pdbx_seq_one_letter_code
_entity_poly.pdbx_strand_id
1 'polypeptide(L)'
;MSQRKRSKGSGFSQGEEGDDECVLSQTQAFSQGPRNLERHSQEQVDQKVSELVQFLLVKDQKKIPIKRSDILKKVIGEYKDVYSEIVNRAGRTLQQVFGLQLVEIDTKHHVYILISTLPRAEGENLRQDDQTAKLGLLTVILSFIFMKGNSAKDGAVWEFLRRLRVHPGERHEVFGDVKKLVMEEFVRQKYLEISPIPLTDPMEFKFQWGPRATKETSKREMLRFVAKIQGKDPAFWTSQFKEAEGSSGPL
;
A
#
# COMPACT_ATOMS: atom_id res chain seq x y z
N MET A 1 -13.24 0.25 69.71
CA MET A 1 -13.26 0.81 71.08
C MET A 1 -12.95 2.30 70.95
N SER A 2 -13.96 3.18 71.00
CA SER A 2 -14.41 3.91 72.22
C SER A 2 -13.25 4.76 72.79
N GLN A 3 -13.30 6.07 73.02
CA GLN A 3 -14.32 7.11 73.08
C GLN A 3 -13.58 8.43 73.44
N ARG A 4 -14.10 9.61 73.05
CA ARG A 4 -14.27 10.83 73.90
C ARG A 4 -14.57 12.04 72.98
N LYS A 5 -15.80 12.58 72.96
CA LYS A 5 -16.39 13.61 73.86
C LYS A 5 -15.64 14.96 73.72
N ARG A 6 -16.28 16.13 73.52
CA ARG A 6 -17.60 16.56 74.00
C ARG A 6 -17.94 17.98 73.47
N SER A 7 -19.25 18.21 73.20
CA SER A 7 -20.10 19.38 73.60
C SER A 7 -19.76 20.79 73.05
N LYS A 8 -20.69 21.73 72.79
CA LYS A 8 -22.05 22.08 73.28
C LYS A 8 -22.79 22.75 72.09
N GLY A 9 -24.11 22.59 71.89
CA GLY A 9 -25.19 23.43 72.48
C GLY A 9 -25.24 24.81 71.78
N SER A 10 -26.33 25.43 71.34
CA SER A 10 -27.77 25.31 71.53
C SER A 10 -28.36 26.53 70.80
N GLY A 11 -29.55 26.47 70.18
CA GLY A 11 -30.25 27.70 69.78
C GLY A 11 -31.09 27.59 68.51
N PHE A 12 -32.40 27.69 68.71
CA PHE A 12 -33.52 27.69 67.78
C PHE A 12 -33.69 29.08 67.11
N SER A 13 -34.15 29.16 65.85
CA SER A 13 -35.25 30.03 65.37
C SER A 13 -35.42 29.99 63.84
N GLN A 14 -36.68 29.93 63.41
CA GLN A 14 -37.24 29.99 62.04
C GLN A 14 -37.27 31.42 61.44
N GLY A 15 -37.50 31.50 60.12
CA GLY A 15 -38.01 32.66 59.36
C GLY A 15 -37.14 32.96 58.13
N GLU A 16 -37.45 32.42 56.94
CA GLU A 16 -38.25 33.06 55.86
C GLU A 16 -37.56 34.32 55.30
N GLU A 17 -36.85 34.18 54.16
CA GLU A 17 -37.30 34.52 52.79
C GLU A 17 -37.49 36.03 52.54
N GLY A 18 -36.76 36.55 51.56
CA GLY A 18 -36.83 37.93 51.11
C GLY A 18 -35.69 38.27 50.16
N ASP A 19 -35.95 38.08 48.87
CA ASP A 19 -35.15 38.56 47.74
C ASP A 19 -34.92 40.08 47.81
N ASP A 20 -33.72 40.56 47.46
CA ASP A 20 -33.50 41.35 46.23
C ASP A 20 -32.12 42.05 46.21
N GLU A 21 -31.57 42.10 45.00
CA GLU A 21 -30.64 43.11 44.47
C GLU A 21 -29.17 43.14 44.96
N CYS A 22 -28.31 42.38 44.28
CA CYS A 22 -26.86 42.57 44.31
C CYS A 22 -26.42 43.54 43.19
N VAL A 23 -26.15 44.79 43.55
CA VAL A 23 -25.47 45.78 42.70
C VAL A 23 -23.95 45.61 42.83
N LEU A 24 -23.32 45.27 41.70
CA LEU A 24 -21.93 45.54 41.26
C LEU A 24 -20.78 45.44 42.29
N SER A 25 -19.81 44.54 42.02
CA SER A 25 -18.38 44.94 41.89
C SER A 25 -17.44 43.83 41.41
N GLN A 26 -16.68 44.17 40.35
CA GLN A 26 -15.27 43.85 40.11
C GLN A 26 -14.81 42.39 40.10
N THR A 27 -14.59 41.86 38.89
CA THR A 27 -13.25 41.61 38.29
C THR A 27 -13.41 40.62 37.14
N GLN A 28 -13.53 41.10 35.90
CA GLN A 28 -13.36 40.22 34.74
C GLN A 28 -11.87 39.94 34.57
N ALA A 29 -11.44 38.84 35.17
CA ALA A 29 -10.28 38.12 34.73
C ALA A 29 -10.39 37.86 33.23
N PHE A 30 -9.32 38.18 32.49
CA PHE A 30 -9.13 37.75 31.11
C PHE A 30 -9.46 36.26 31.02
N SER A 31 -10.64 35.95 30.49
CA SER A 31 -11.03 34.61 30.16
C SER A 31 -10.20 34.21 28.95
N GLN A 32 -9.00 33.67 29.20
CA GLN A 32 -8.35 32.81 28.24
C GLN A 32 -9.22 31.56 28.13
N GLY A 33 -10.25 31.64 27.30
CA GLY A 33 -10.86 30.46 26.71
C GLY A 33 -9.75 29.65 26.02
N PRO A 34 -9.86 28.31 25.99
CA PRO A 34 -8.86 27.50 25.34
C PRO A 34 -8.80 27.92 23.87
N ARG A 35 -7.70 28.55 23.47
CA ARG A 35 -7.28 28.65 22.07
C ARG A 35 -6.95 27.23 21.60
N ASN A 36 -7.97 26.40 21.41
CA ASN A 36 -7.88 25.25 20.54
C ASN A 36 -8.12 25.74 19.11
N LEU A 37 -7.26 26.66 18.69
CA LEU A 37 -7.11 27.03 17.29
C LEU A 37 -6.48 25.80 16.66
N GLU A 38 -7.15 25.19 15.69
CA GLU A 38 -6.65 24.08 14.89
C GLU A 38 -5.16 24.27 14.65
N ARG A 39 -4.32 23.34 15.13
CA ARG A 39 -2.86 23.50 15.12
C ARG A 39 -2.29 23.78 13.73
N HIS A 40 -3.07 23.47 12.69
CA HIS A 40 -2.75 23.63 11.29
C HIS A 40 -3.94 24.24 10.55
N SER A 41 -3.69 25.22 9.69
CA SER A 41 -4.74 25.79 8.84
C SER A 41 -5.15 24.81 7.74
N GLN A 42 -6.36 24.99 7.21
CA GLN A 42 -6.87 24.16 6.13
C GLN A 42 -5.95 24.21 4.88
N GLU A 43 -5.43 25.39 4.54
CA GLU A 43 -4.48 25.58 3.44
C GLU A 43 -3.17 24.79 3.65
N GLN A 44 -2.66 24.71 4.88
CA GLN A 44 -1.45 23.93 5.19
C GLN A 44 -1.69 22.43 5.01
N VAL A 45 -2.86 21.94 5.43
CA VAL A 45 -3.25 20.53 5.22
C VAL A 45 -3.38 20.23 3.73
N ASP A 46 -4.00 21.10 2.94
CA ASP A 46 -4.19 20.89 1.50
C ASP A 46 -2.87 20.94 0.73
N GLN A 47 -1.93 21.78 1.16
CA GLN A 47 -0.55 21.77 0.65
C GLN A 47 0.14 20.42 0.94
N LYS A 48 -0.02 19.87 2.15
CA LYS A 48 0.54 18.56 2.51
C LYS A 48 -0.10 17.41 1.75
N VAL A 49 -1.40 17.50 1.46
CA VAL A 49 -2.11 16.54 0.59
C VAL A 49 -1.49 16.55 -0.80
N SER A 50 -1.28 17.73 -1.38
CA SER A 50 -0.69 17.89 -2.72
C SER A 50 0.75 17.35 -2.78
N GLU A 51 1.57 17.65 -1.77
CA GLU A 51 2.92 17.10 -1.63
C GLU A 51 2.91 15.57 -1.51
N LEU A 52 1.96 14.99 -0.76
CA LEU A 52 1.83 13.55 -0.63
C LEU A 52 1.45 12.90 -1.96
N VAL A 53 0.48 13.45 -2.68
CA VAL A 53 0.07 12.95 -4.00
C VAL A 53 1.27 12.95 -4.96
N GLN A 54 2.00 14.07 -5.05
CA GLN A 54 3.17 14.17 -5.91
C GLN A 54 4.25 13.15 -5.52
N PHE A 55 4.53 13.01 -4.22
CA PHE A 55 5.49 12.04 -3.71
C PHE A 55 5.12 10.59 -4.09
N LEU A 56 3.84 10.22 -3.95
CA LEU A 56 3.34 8.88 -4.28
C LEU A 56 3.45 8.59 -5.79
N LEU A 57 3.09 9.56 -6.63
CA LEU A 57 3.18 9.43 -8.09
C LEU A 57 4.63 9.22 -8.56
N VAL A 58 5.58 10.01 -8.04
CA VAL A 58 7.01 9.87 -8.36
C VAL A 58 7.55 8.51 -7.93
N LYS A 59 7.09 7.98 -6.78
CA LYS A 59 7.50 6.66 -6.30
C LYS A 59 6.96 5.54 -7.19
N ASP A 60 5.74 5.67 -7.71
CA ASP A 60 5.15 4.65 -8.56
C ASP A 60 5.77 4.55 -9.96
N GLN A 61 6.36 5.64 -10.48
CA GLN A 61 7.10 5.59 -11.76
C GLN A 61 8.18 4.50 -11.80
N LYS A 62 8.87 4.27 -10.67
CA LYS A 62 9.89 3.20 -10.55
C LYS A 62 9.32 1.90 -9.97
N LYS A 63 8.01 1.84 -9.73
CA LYS A 63 7.30 0.74 -9.08
C LYS A 63 7.91 0.36 -7.72
N ILE A 64 8.47 1.33 -7.00
CA ILE A 64 9.08 1.10 -5.69
C ILE A 64 7.98 1.14 -4.62
N PRO A 65 7.85 0.12 -3.76
CA PRO A 65 6.91 0.15 -2.65
C PRO A 65 7.21 1.31 -1.68
N ILE A 66 6.17 1.94 -1.19
CA ILE A 66 6.23 3.13 -0.35
C ILE A 66 6.06 2.73 1.11
N LYS A 67 7.05 3.02 1.97
CA LYS A 67 6.93 2.76 3.41
C LYS A 67 6.23 3.90 4.12
N ARG A 68 5.42 3.59 5.14
CA ARG A 68 4.82 4.61 6.04
C ARG A 68 5.88 5.53 6.65
N SER A 69 7.01 4.97 7.07
CA SER A 69 8.11 5.73 7.65
C SER A 69 8.71 6.75 6.66
N ASP A 70 8.75 6.42 5.36
CA ASP A 70 9.17 7.36 4.33
C ASP A 70 8.17 8.50 4.13
N ILE A 71 6.86 8.19 4.12
CA ILE A 71 5.79 9.20 4.04
C ILE A 71 5.90 10.16 5.24
N LEU A 72 6.00 9.59 6.44
CA LEU A 72 6.10 10.36 7.69
C LEU A 72 7.32 11.28 7.70
N LYS A 73 8.48 10.77 7.26
CA LYS A 73 9.74 11.53 7.30
C LYS A 73 9.84 12.58 6.20
N LYS A 74 9.38 12.27 4.99
CA LYS A 74 9.65 13.10 3.79
C LYS A 74 8.53 14.08 3.47
N VAL A 75 7.30 13.80 3.88
CA VAL A 75 6.13 14.62 3.54
C VAL A 75 5.49 15.20 4.80
N ILE A 76 5.13 14.34 5.74
CA ILE A 76 4.29 14.71 6.88
C ILE A 76 5.07 15.55 7.91
N GLY A 77 6.27 15.12 8.30
CA GLY A 77 7.13 15.85 9.24
C GLY A 77 6.45 16.07 10.59
N GLU A 78 6.05 17.31 10.86
CA GLU A 78 5.43 17.77 12.10
C GLU A 78 3.91 17.55 12.15
N TYR A 79 3.26 17.35 10.99
CA TYR A 79 1.80 17.22 10.83
C TYR A 79 1.28 15.80 11.19
N LYS A 80 1.86 15.17 12.22
CA LYS A 80 1.57 13.76 12.59
C LYS A 80 0.19 13.58 13.19
N ASP A 81 -0.33 14.60 13.85
CA ASP A 81 -1.66 14.68 14.45
C ASP A 81 -2.77 14.62 13.40
N VAL A 82 -2.54 15.21 12.22
CA VAL A 82 -3.47 15.22 11.08
C VAL A 82 -3.10 14.21 9.97
N TYR A 83 -2.21 13.26 10.27
CA TYR A 83 -1.71 12.28 9.30
C TYR A 83 -2.83 11.52 8.57
N SER A 84 -3.82 11.02 9.33
CA SER A 84 -4.93 10.23 8.78
C SER A 84 -5.74 11.04 7.77
N GLU A 85 -6.00 12.31 8.08
CA GLU A 85 -6.75 13.20 7.21
C GLU A 85 -5.99 13.49 5.90
N ILE A 86 -4.69 13.77 6.00
CA ILE A 86 -3.83 14.00 4.83
C ILE A 86 -3.83 12.76 3.91
N VAL A 87 -3.63 11.56 4.47
CA VAL A 87 -3.61 10.32 3.70
C VAL A 87 -4.97 10.02 3.06
N ASN A 88 -6.06 10.22 3.79
CA ASN A 88 -7.41 9.99 3.27
C ASN A 88 -7.76 10.95 2.13
N ARG A 89 -7.42 12.24 2.25
CA ARG A 89 -7.60 13.22 1.17
C ARG A 89 -6.71 12.93 -0.03
N ALA A 90 -5.45 12.58 0.19
CA ALA A 90 -4.54 12.18 -0.89
C ALA A 90 -5.03 10.92 -1.61
N GLY A 91 -5.53 9.93 -0.87
CA GLY A 91 -6.13 8.71 -1.42
C GLY A 91 -7.35 9.00 -2.29
N ARG A 92 -8.26 9.87 -1.83
CA ARG A 92 -9.41 10.33 -2.64
C ARG A 92 -8.96 11.05 -3.91
N THR A 93 -7.97 11.93 -3.80
CA THR A 93 -7.43 12.67 -4.95
C THR A 93 -6.80 11.73 -5.98
N LEU A 94 -5.99 10.76 -5.53
CA LEU A 94 -5.41 9.73 -6.40
C LEU A 94 -6.49 8.95 -7.15
N GLN A 95 -7.57 8.57 -6.47
CA GLN A 95 -8.64 7.80 -7.08
C GLN A 95 -9.45 8.64 -8.08
N GLN A 96 -9.85 9.84 -7.69
CA GLN A 96 -10.77 10.68 -8.47
C GLN A 96 -10.09 11.38 -9.65
N VAL A 97 -8.84 11.82 -9.48
CA VAL A 97 -8.13 12.62 -10.50
C VAL A 97 -7.23 11.73 -11.37
N PHE A 98 -6.57 10.73 -10.78
CA PHE A 98 -5.56 9.92 -11.47
C PHE A 98 -6.01 8.49 -11.77
N GLY A 99 -7.16 8.03 -11.22
CA GLY A 99 -7.58 6.64 -11.35
C GLY A 99 -6.60 5.66 -10.70
N LEU A 100 -5.96 6.08 -9.59
CA LEU A 100 -5.00 5.28 -8.83
C LEU A 100 -5.50 5.06 -7.40
N GLN A 101 -5.29 3.87 -6.87
CA GLN A 101 -5.61 3.52 -5.49
C GLN A 101 -4.34 3.22 -4.71
N LEU A 102 -4.21 3.82 -3.52
CA LEU A 102 -3.16 3.48 -2.56
C LEU A 102 -3.57 2.23 -1.80
N VAL A 103 -2.79 1.15 -1.93
CA VAL A 103 -3.09 -0.16 -1.34
C VAL A 103 -1.93 -0.63 -0.46
N GLU A 104 -2.24 -1.09 0.75
CA GLU A 104 -1.28 -1.70 1.66
C GLU A 104 -1.05 -3.17 1.28
N ILE A 105 0.21 -3.55 1.09
CA ILE A 105 0.62 -4.92 0.72
C ILE A 105 1.33 -5.65 1.86
N ASP A 106 1.76 -4.93 2.89
CA ASP A 106 2.39 -5.48 4.08
C ASP A 106 1.98 -4.64 5.29
N THR A 107 1.07 -5.18 6.10
CA THR A 107 0.54 -4.53 7.29
C THR A 107 1.54 -4.49 8.44
N LYS A 108 2.50 -5.41 8.47
CA LYS A 108 3.50 -5.49 9.54
C LYS A 108 4.54 -4.38 9.40
N HIS A 109 4.95 -4.09 8.17
CA HIS A 109 5.95 -3.06 7.88
C HIS A 109 5.36 -1.78 7.28
N HIS A 110 4.03 -1.71 7.18
CA HIS A 110 3.26 -0.61 6.58
C HIS A 110 3.82 -0.17 5.21
N VAL A 111 3.76 -1.10 4.27
CA VAL A 111 4.23 -0.90 2.89
C VAL A 111 3.04 -0.79 1.95
N TYR A 112 3.05 0.27 1.15
CA TYR A 112 1.99 0.62 0.21
C TYR A 112 2.48 0.60 -1.24
N ILE A 113 1.56 0.44 -2.17
CA ILE A 113 1.75 0.59 -3.62
C ILE A 113 0.60 1.40 -4.20
N LEU A 114 0.80 1.96 -5.40
CA LEU A 114 -0.31 2.48 -6.21
C LEU A 114 -0.73 1.42 -7.23
N ILE A 115 -2.04 1.22 -7.35
CA ILE A 115 -2.66 0.32 -8.32
C ILE A 115 -3.57 1.15 -9.22
N SER A 116 -3.55 0.88 -10.51
CA SER A 116 -4.49 1.53 -11.43
C SER A 116 -5.88 0.89 -11.28
N THR A 117 -6.89 1.73 -11.11
CA THR A 117 -8.30 1.34 -11.14
C THR A 117 -8.91 1.49 -12.52
N LEU A 118 -8.13 2.00 -13.49
CA LEU A 118 -8.57 2.16 -14.86
C LEU A 118 -8.44 0.82 -15.60
N PRO A 119 -9.40 0.47 -16.47
CA PRO A 119 -9.27 -0.72 -17.30
C PRO A 119 -8.02 -0.60 -18.16
N ARG A 120 -7.26 -1.70 -18.26
CA ARG A 120 -6.08 -1.73 -19.13
C ARG A 120 -6.56 -1.58 -20.57
N ALA A 121 -6.21 -0.45 -21.21
CA ALA A 121 -6.54 -0.23 -22.61
C ALA A 121 -5.88 -1.34 -23.45
N GLU A 122 -6.70 -2.13 -24.14
CA GLU A 122 -6.22 -3.14 -25.08
C GLU A 122 -5.86 -2.45 -26.39
N GLY A 123 -4.59 -2.49 -26.79
CA GLY A 123 -4.20 -2.19 -28.17
C GLY A 123 -3.77 -0.76 -28.48
N GLU A 124 -3.60 0.13 -27.50
CA GLU A 124 -2.94 1.40 -27.79
C GLU A 124 -1.42 1.21 -27.83
N ASN A 125 -0.79 1.79 -28.84
CA ASN A 125 0.65 1.99 -28.96
C ASN A 125 1.14 2.89 -27.81
N LEU A 126 1.07 2.38 -26.58
CA LEU A 126 1.80 2.94 -25.45
C LEU A 126 3.24 3.04 -25.91
N ARG A 127 3.81 4.24 -25.82
CA ARG A 127 5.22 4.48 -26.14
C ARG A 127 5.99 3.32 -25.55
N GLN A 128 6.69 2.55 -26.39
CA GLN A 128 7.57 1.47 -25.93
C GLN A 128 8.71 2.11 -25.17
N ASP A 129 8.45 2.48 -23.92
CA ASP A 129 9.48 2.78 -22.97
C ASP A 129 9.99 1.47 -22.38
N ASP A 130 11.23 1.49 -21.93
CA ASP A 130 11.90 0.31 -21.37
C ASP A 130 11.11 -0.28 -20.20
N GLN A 131 10.34 0.54 -19.48
CA GLN A 131 9.49 0.06 -18.40
C GLN A 131 8.35 -0.83 -18.91
N THR A 132 7.63 -0.39 -19.93
CA THR A 132 6.55 -1.17 -20.52
C THR A 132 7.06 -2.52 -21.03
N ALA A 133 8.24 -2.54 -21.65
CA ALA A 133 8.90 -3.79 -22.05
C ALA A 133 9.26 -4.67 -20.85
N LYS A 134 9.85 -4.11 -19.80
CA LYS A 134 10.17 -4.85 -18.55
C LYS A 134 8.91 -5.44 -17.90
N LEU A 135 7.80 -4.71 -17.85
CA LEU A 135 6.52 -5.21 -17.35
C LEU A 135 5.95 -6.34 -18.25
N GLY A 136 6.18 -6.27 -19.57
CA GLY A 136 5.89 -7.36 -20.48
C GLY A 136 6.68 -8.63 -20.15
N LEU A 137 7.99 -8.52 -19.96
CA LEU A 137 8.84 -9.63 -19.52
C LEU A 137 8.39 -10.19 -18.17
N LEU A 138 8.07 -9.31 -17.21
CA LEU A 138 7.53 -9.69 -15.92
C LEU A 138 6.23 -10.50 -16.06
N THR A 139 5.30 -10.05 -16.91
CA THR A 139 4.03 -10.74 -17.16
C THR A 139 4.27 -12.16 -17.66
N VAL A 140 5.26 -12.34 -18.54
CA VAL A 140 5.66 -13.65 -19.06
C VAL A 140 6.25 -14.55 -17.96
N ILE A 141 7.10 -13.99 -17.08
CA ILE A 141 7.67 -14.72 -15.94
C ILE A 141 6.58 -15.13 -14.94
N LEU A 142 5.69 -14.22 -14.56
CA LEU A 142 4.58 -14.48 -13.63
C LEU A 142 3.66 -15.57 -14.19
N SER A 143 3.35 -15.50 -15.49
CA SER A 143 2.59 -16.52 -16.20
C SER A 143 3.27 -17.88 -16.11
N PHE A 144 4.57 -17.97 -16.40
CA PHE A 144 5.32 -19.22 -16.32
C PHE A 144 5.32 -19.82 -14.90
N ILE A 145 5.54 -18.99 -13.88
CA ILE A 145 5.49 -19.44 -12.47
C ILE A 145 4.10 -19.99 -12.13
N PHE A 146 3.03 -19.31 -12.55
CA PHE A 146 1.67 -19.79 -12.34
C PHE A 146 1.43 -21.13 -13.06
N MET A 147 1.87 -21.26 -14.31
CA MET A 147 1.77 -22.51 -15.08
C MET A 147 2.57 -23.67 -14.44
N LYS A 148 3.59 -23.38 -13.64
CA LYS A 148 4.36 -24.36 -12.85
C LYS A 148 3.77 -24.68 -11.48
N GLY A 149 2.59 -24.16 -11.14
CA GLY A 149 1.94 -24.40 -9.86
C GLY A 149 2.32 -23.38 -8.78
N ASN A 150 2.38 -22.10 -9.16
CA ASN A 150 2.69 -20.95 -8.28
C ASN A 150 4.13 -20.84 -7.76
N SER A 151 5.00 -21.76 -8.16
CA SER A 151 6.41 -21.77 -7.77
C SER A 151 7.24 -22.43 -8.87
N ALA A 152 8.41 -21.86 -9.17
CA ALA A 152 9.35 -22.44 -10.12
C ALA A 152 10.78 -22.36 -9.58
N LYS A 153 11.58 -23.43 -9.76
CA LYS A 153 13.02 -23.38 -9.49
C LYS A 153 13.68 -22.32 -10.37
N ASP A 154 14.70 -21.64 -9.85
CA ASP A 154 15.44 -20.63 -10.58
C ASP A 154 15.98 -21.14 -11.92
N GLY A 155 16.58 -22.33 -11.95
CA GLY A 155 17.06 -22.98 -13.17
C GLY A 155 15.98 -23.12 -14.25
N ALA A 156 14.74 -23.44 -13.85
CA ALA A 156 13.62 -23.58 -14.79
C ALA A 156 13.17 -22.23 -15.35
N VAL A 157 13.20 -21.16 -14.54
CA VAL A 157 12.91 -19.80 -15.00
C VAL A 157 14.00 -19.34 -15.99
N TRP A 158 15.27 -19.57 -15.69
CA TRP A 158 16.38 -19.20 -16.57
C TRP A 158 16.38 -19.97 -17.89
N GLU A 159 16.07 -21.27 -17.85
CA GLU A 159 15.93 -22.07 -19.06
C GLU A 159 14.77 -21.58 -19.93
N PHE A 160 13.63 -21.24 -19.31
CA PHE A 160 12.50 -20.67 -20.01
C PHE A 160 12.84 -19.32 -20.68
N LEU A 161 13.53 -18.43 -19.99
CA LEU A 161 13.98 -17.15 -20.55
C LEU A 161 14.95 -17.34 -21.73
N ARG A 162 15.87 -18.32 -21.66
CA ARG A 162 16.76 -18.66 -22.79
C ARG A 162 15.97 -19.14 -24.03
N ARG A 163 14.89 -19.91 -23.84
CA ARG A 163 14.02 -20.33 -24.94
C ARG A 163 13.32 -19.14 -25.62
N LEU A 164 13.12 -18.04 -24.87
CA LEU A 164 12.60 -16.77 -25.38
C LEU A 164 13.69 -15.84 -25.92
N ARG A 165 14.93 -16.33 -26.10
CA ARG A 165 16.10 -15.55 -26.54
C ARG A 165 16.52 -14.45 -25.55
N VAL A 166 16.16 -14.58 -24.28
CA VAL A 166 16.59 -13.68 -23.20
C VAL A 166 17.62 -14.40 -22.32
N HIS A 167 18.89 -14.03 -22.46
CA HIS A 167 20.01 -14.76 -21.86
C HIS A 167 20.48 -14.13 -20.52
N PRO A 168 20.41 -14.84 -19.37
CA PRO A 168 20.68 -14.28 -18.04
C PRO A 168 22.17 -14.08 -17.69
N GLY A 169 23.05 -13.96 -18.69
CA GLY A 169 24.48 -13.65 -18.52
C GLY A 169 25.00 -12.64 -19.53
N GLU A 170 24.14 -12.15 -20.42
CA GLU A 170 24.48 -11.20 -21.47
C GLU A 170 23.63 -9.95 -21.28
N ARG A 171 24.19 -8.79 -21.65
CA ARG A 171 23.44 -7.54 -21.60
C ARG A 171 22.47 -7.51 -22.77
N HIS A 172 21.18 -7.53 -22.48
CA HIS A 172 20.11 -7.42 -23.46
C HIS A 172 19.89 -5.94 -23.83
N GLU A 173 19.60 -5.65 -25.10
CA GLU A 173 19.41 -4.26 -25.59
C GLU A 173 18.30 -3.52 -24.83
N VAL A 174 17.13 -4.14 -24.70
CA VAL A 174 15.97 -3.58 -23.97
C VAL A 174 16.04 -3.79 -22.45
N PHE A 175 16.41 -5.00 -21.99
CA PHE A 175 16.30 -5.35 -20.57
C PHE A 175 17.57 -5.09 -19.75
N GLY A 176 18.68 -4.77 -20.40
CA GLY A 176 19.99 -4.62 -19.75
C GLY A 176 20.45 -5.95 -19.13
N ASP A 177 20.89 -5.89 -17.87
CA ASP A 177 21.25 -7.09 -17.10
C ASP A 177 19.97 -7.79 -16.61
N VAL A 178 19.60 -8.86 -17.31
CA VAL A 178 18.38 -9.65 -17.04
C VAL A 178 18.43 -10.30 -15.66
N LYS A 179 19.60 -10.76 -15.21
CA LYS A 179 19.74 -11.42 -13.91
C LYS A 179 19.47 -10.42 -12.79
N LYS A 180 20.07 -9.22 -12.90
CA LYS A 180 19.80 -8.11 -11.98
C LYS A 180 18.34 -7.64 -12.03
N LEU A 181 17.76 -7.53 -13.23
CA LEU A 181 16.36 -7.16 -13.40
C LEU A 181 15.43 -8.13 -12.64
N VAL A 182 15.59 -9.44 -12.85
CA VAL A 182 14.70 -10.46 -12.27
C VAL A 182 14.98 -10.67 -10.77
N MET A 183 16.25 -10.76 -10.36
CA MET A 183 16.60 -11.09 -8.98
C MET A 183 16.59 -9.88 -8.03
N GLU A 184 16.85 -8.67 -8.53
CA GLU A 184 16.91 -7.47 -7.69
C GLU A 184 15.74 -6.53 -7.97
N GLU A 185 15.53 -6.12 -9.22
CA GLU A 185 14.57 -5.07 -9.54
C GLU A 185 13.12 -5.55 -9.30
N PHE A 186 12.70 -6.68 -9.87
CA PHE A 186 11.35 -7.23 -9.66
C PHE A 186 11.09 -7.68 -8.22
N VAL A 187 12.13 -8.13 -7.50
CA VAL A 187 12.03 -8.47 -6.08
C VAL A 187 11.87 -7.21 -5.22
N ARG A 188 12.66 -6.17 -5.51
CA ARG A 188 12.54 -4.86 -4.83
C ARG A 188 11.21 -4.19 -5.11
N GLN A 189 10.65 -4.37 -6.31
CA GLN A 189 9.32 -3.92 -6.69
C GLN A 189 8.20 -4.79 -6.10
N LYS A 190 8.53 -5.91 -5.43
CA LYS A 190 7.59 -6.86 -4.80
C LYS A 190 6.71 -7.64 -5.77
N TYR A 191 7.12 -7.73 -7.04
CA TYR A 191 6.47 -8.60 -8.01
C TYR A 191 6.89 -10.06 -7.88
N LEU A 192 8.15 -10.29 -7.49
CA LEU A 192 8.70 -11.63 -7.27
C LEU A 192 9.18 -11.78 -5.84
N GLU A 193 9.03 -13.00 -5.31
CA GLU A 193 9.67 -13.44 -4.09
C GLU A 193 10.61 -14.60 -4.40
N ILE A 194 11.80 -14.55 -3.81
CA ILE A 194 12.80 -15.60 -3.92
C ILE A 194 12.96 -16.20 -2.52
N SER A 195 12.78 -17.52 -2.43
CA SER A 195 13.01 -18.26 -1.19
C SER A 195 13.93 -19.46 -1.45
N PRO A 196 14.78 -19.83 -0.49
CA PRO A 196 15.58 -21.05 -0.60
C PRO A 196 14.67 -22.28 -0.54
N ILE A 197 15.05 -23.34 -1.24
CA ILE A 197 14.41 -24.64 -1.15
C ILE A 197 15.08 -25.40 0.00
N PRO A 198 14.34 -25.75 1.07
CA PRO A 198 14.90 -26.49 2.19
C PRO A 198 15.56 -27.79 1.73
N LEU A 199 16.66 -28.17 2.39
CA LEU A 199 17.29 -29.48 2.23
C LEU A 199 17.83 -29.77 0.82
N THR A 200 18.33 -28.74 0.12
CA THR A 200 19.04 -28.87 -1.16
C THR A 200 20.54 -28.65 -0.97
N ASP A 201 21.36 -29.52 -1.57
CA ASP A 201 22.82 -29.38 -1.64
C ASP A 201 23.29 -29.57 -3.10
N PRO A 202 23.73 -28.51 -3.79
CA PRO A 202 23.89 -27.13 -3.31
C PRO A 202 22.55 -26.41 -3.06
N MET A 203 22.58 -25.29 -2.34
CA MET A 203 21.39 -24.48 -2.04
C MET A 203 20.70 -24.01 -3.32
N GLU A 204 19.45 -24.46 -3.51
CA GLU A 204 18.59 -24.06 -4.63
C GLU A 204 17.58 -22.99 -4.20
N PHE A 205 17.11 -22.20 -5.17
CA PHE A 205 16.11 -21.16 -4.95
C PHE A 205 14.88 -21.38 -5.81
N LYS A 206 13.73 -20.91 -5.32
CA LYS A 206 12.47 -20.88 -6.06
C LYS A 206 11.94 -19.45 -6.16
N PHE A 207 11.36 -19.15 -7.32
CA PHE A 207 10.60 -17.94 -7.59
C PHE A 207 9.12 -18.17 -7.35
N GLN A 208 8.49 -17.18 -6.71
CA GLN A 208 7.06 -17.11 -6.45
C GLN A 208 6.54 -15.71 -6.76
N TRP A 209 5.23 -15.57 -6.89
CA TRP A 209 4.61 -14.24 -7.01
C TRP A 209 4.77 -13.49 -5.69
N GLY A 210 5.22 -12.25 -5.78
CA GLY A 210 5.25 -11.34 -4.65
C GLY A 210 3.91 -10.63 -4.43
N PRO A 211 3.77 -9.91 -3.31
CA PRO A 211 2.51 -9.32 -2.89
C PRO A 211 2.03 -8.18 -3.79
N ARG A 212 2.91 -7.56 -4.60
CA ARG A 212 2.48 -6.59 -5.62
C ARG A 212 1.82 -7.30 -6.80
N ALA A 213 2.37 -8.42 -7.24
CA ALA A 213 1.82 -9.18 -8.38
C ALA A 213 0.39 -9.64 -8.10
N THR A 214 0.11 -10.12 -6.90
CA THR A 214 -1.24 -10.58 -6.51
C THR A 214 -2.28 -9.46 -6.40
N LYS A 215 -1.84 -8.20 -6.38
CA LYS A 215 -2.71 -7.02 -6.31
C LYS A 215 -2.91 -6.34 -7.67
N GLU A 216 -1.89 -6.35 -8.53
CA GLU A 216 -1.97 -5.74 -9.86
C GLU A 216 -2.47 -6.70 -10.95
N THR A 217 -2.39 -8.01 -10.74
CA THR A 217 -2.89 -9.01 -11.69
C THR A 217 -3.50 -10.20 -10.98
N SER A 218 -4.33 -10.94 -11.71
CA SER A 218 -4.95 -12.19 -11.26
C SER A 218 -4.39 -13.40 -12.00
N LYS A 219 -4.46 -14.57 -11.35
CA LYS A 219 -4.15 -15.87 -11.98
C LYS A 219 -5.02 -16.12 -13.22
N ARG A 220 -6.27 -15.67 -13.17
CA ARG A 220 -7.23 -15.73 -14.28
C ARG A 220 -6.77 -14.93 -15.49
N GLU A 221 -6.26 -13.71 -15.30
CA GLU A 221 -5.69 -12.91 -16.38
C GLU A 221 -4.45 -13.57 -16.98
N MET A 222 -3.56 -14.11 -16.15
CA MET A 222 -2.38 -14.83 -16.63
C MET A 222 -2.75 -16.09 -17.41
N LEU A 223 -3.78 -16.82 -16.97
CA LEU A 223 -4.28 -17.98 -17.71
C LEU A 223 -4.84 -17.58 -19.08
N ARG A 224 -5.65 -16.52 -19.14
CA ARG A 224 -6.18 -16.00 -20.41
C ARG A 224 -5.06 -15.53 -21.34
N PHE A 225 -4.04 -14.88 -20.80
CA PHE A 225 -2.86 -14.45 -21.54
C PHE A 225 -2.14 -15.64 -22.18
N VAL A 226 -1.86 -16.69 -21.40
CA VAL A 226 -1.21 -17.93 -21.90
C VAL A 226 -2.08 -18.65 -22.93
N ALA A 227 -3.39 -18.75 -22.68
CA ALA A 227 -4.37 -19.34 -23.58
C ALA A 227 -4.39 -18.64 -24.94
N LYS A 228 -4.40 -17.29 -24.95
CA LYS A 228 -4.35 -16.47 -26.17
C LYS A 228 -3.06 -16.71 -26.95
N ILE A 229 -1.91 -16.77 -26.30
CA ILE A 229 -0.61 -17.01 -26.96
C ILE A 229 -0.55 -18.40 -27.58
N GLN A 230 -1.10 -19.41 -26.92
CA GLN A 230 -1.06 -20.79 -27.41
C GLN A 230 -2.22 -21.16 -28.34
N GLY A 231 -3.19 -20.26 -28.55
CA GLY A 231 -4.41 -20.56 -29.31
C GLY A 231 -5.23 -21.69 -28.67
N LYS A 232 -5.25 -21.77 -27.35
CA LYS A 232 -5.97 -22.82 -26.59
C LYS A 232 -7.05 -22.22 -25.71
N ASP A 233 -8.03 -23.03 -25.34
CA ASP A 233 -9.01 -22.66 -24.33
C ASP A 233 -8.35 -22.65 -22.93
N PRO A 234 -8.62 -21.65 -22.06
CA PRO A 234 -8.15 -21.63 -20.67
C PRO A 234 -8.43 -22.93 -19.88
N ALA A 235 -9.55 -23.60 -20.16
CA ALA A 235 -9.95 -24.85 -19.52
C ALA A 235 -9.09 -26.05 -19.96
N PHE A 236 -8.25 -25.91 -20.99
CA PHE A 236 -7.24 -26.92 -21.36
C PHE A 236 -6.33 -27.26 -20.18
N TRP A 237 -6.03 -26.27 -19.32
CA TRP A 237 -5.28 -26.46 -18.10
C TRP A 237 -6.20 -26.56 -16.89
N THR A 238 -6.85 -27.72 -16.72
CA THR A 238 -7.89 -27.92 -15.70
C THR A 238 -7.47 -27.50 -14.29
N SER A 239 -6.24 -27.81 -13.88
CA SER A 239 -5.74 -27.45 -12.54
C SER A 239 -5.61 -25.94 -12.37
N GLN A 240 -4.99 -25.28 -13.34
CA GLN A 240 -4.76 -23.84 -13.35
C GLN A 240 -6.09 -23.09 -13.48
N PHE A 241 -7.02 -23.59 -14.29
CA PHE A 241 -8.35 -23.02 -14.44
C PHE A 241 -9.14 -23.06 -13.13
N LYS A 242 -9.20 -24.22 -12.46
CA LYS A 242 -9.85 -24.34 -11.14
C LYS A 242 -9.25 -23.39 -10.11
N GLU A 243 -7.93 -23.26 -10.09
CA GLU A 243 -7.24 -22.38 -9.16
C GLU A 243 -7.48 -20.89 -9.47
N ALA A 244 -7.52 -20.53 -10.75
CA ALA A 244 -7.80 -19.18 -11.20
C ALA A 244 -9.24 -18.73 -10.89
N GLU A 245 -10.21 -19.65 -10.95
CA GLU A 245 -11.60 -19.38 -10.57
C GLU A 245 -11.79 -19.43 -9.04
N GLY A 246 -11.05 -20.29 -8.33
CA GLY A 246 -11.08 -20.35 -6.86
C GLY A 246 -10.47 -19.14 -6.15
N SER A 247 -9.70 -18.31 -6.87
CA SER A 247 -9.08 -17.09 -6.34
C SER A 247 -9.94 -15.83 -6.46
N SER A 248 -11.15 -15.93 -7.06
CA SER A 248 -12.20 -14.91 -6.93
C SER A 248 -13.06 -15.16 -5.68
N GLY A 249 -12.52 -14.89 -4.50
CA GLY A 249 -13.33 -14.61 -3.32
C GLY A 249 -13.78 -13.14 -3.34
N PRO A 250 -15.02 -12.80 -2.93
CA PRO A 250 -15.55 -11.46 -3.08
C PRO A 250 -14.73 -10.42 -2.29
N LEU A 251 -14.47 -9.29 -2.93
CA LEU A 251 -13.97 -8.05 -2.32
C LEU A 251 -15.00 -7.47 -1.34
#